data_AF-A0A419S8N8-F1
#
_entry.id   AF-A0A419S8N8-F1
#
_cell.length_a   1.000
_cell.length_b   1.000
_cell.length_c   1.000
_cell.angle_alpha   90.00
_cell.angle_beta   90.00
_cell.angle_gamma   90.00
#
_symmetry.space_group_name_H-M   'P 1'
#
loop_
_entity.id
_entity.type
_entity.pdbx_description
1 polymer ?
#
loop_
_entity_poly.entity_id
_entity_poly.type
_entity_poly.pdbx_seq_one_letter_code
_entity_poly.pdbx_strand_id
1 'polypeptide(L)' 'MKVEALLIEPSDAKSYELIAEMAKQLGSRVKAISIEEKEDLVFGEMMSEAKTGEYIGKDVLLKKLRSAK' A
#
# COMPACT_ATOMS: atom_id res chain seq x y z
N MET A 1 11.92 17.80 1.25
CA MET A 1 11.23 16.51 1.40
C MET A 1 10.63 16.13 0.06
N LYS A 2 11.02 14.99 -0.53
CA LYS A 2 10.25 14.36 -1.60
C LYS A 2 9.26 13.42 -0.92
N VAL A 3 7.98 13.80 -0.94
CA VAL A 3 6.88 12.92 -0.53
C VAL A 3 6.45 12.19 -1.79
N GLU A 4 6.63 10.87 -1.84
CA GLU A 4 6.37 10.05 -3.03
C GLU A 4 4.91 9.58 -3.10
N ALA A 5 4.25 9.45 -1.95
CA ALA A 5 2.85 9.06 -1.84
C ALA A 5 2.16 9.77 -0.66
N LEU A 6 0.85 10.02 -0.82
CA LEU A 6 -0.01 10.61 0.20
C LEU A 6 -1.25 9.73 0.35
N LEU A 7 -1.41 9.07 1.50
CA LEU A 7 -2.59 8.29 1.85
C LEU A 7 -3.57 9.17 2.64
N ILE A 8 -4.83 9.22 2.23
CA ILE A 8 -5.87 10.01 2.88
C ILE A 8 -7.07 9.10 3.13
N GLU A 9 -7.53 9.01 4.38
CA GLU A 9 -8.65 8.17 4.82
C GLU A 9 -9.78 9.00 5.45
N PRO A 10 -10.57 9.72 4.64
CA PRO A 10 -11.75 10.41 5.15
C PRO A 10 -12.79 9.45 5.72
N SER A 11 -13.49 9.89 6.76
CA SER A 11 -14.54 9.13 7.43
C SER A 11 -15.87 9.05 6.66
N ASP A 12 -16.04 9.83 5.59
CA ASP A 12 -17.27 9.94 4.82
C ASP A 12 -17.03 10.17 3.32
N ALA A 13 -18.00 9.77 2.50
CA ALA A 13 -17.91 9.82 1.05
C ALA A 13 -17.83 11.23 0.46
N LYS A 14 -18.46 12.25 1.07
CA LYS A 14 -18.40 13.62 0.57
C LYS A 14 -16.99 14.20 0.70
N SER A 15 -16.30 13.85 1.78
CA SER A 15 -14.91 14.24 1.98
C SER A 15 -13.98 13.60 0.92
N TYR A 16 -14.24 12.36 0.50
CA TYR A 16 -13.50 11.75 -0.61
C TYR A 16 -13.68 12.52 -1.92
N GLU A 17 -14.92 12.88 -2.27
CA GLU A 17 -15.22 13.64 -3.49
C GLU A 17 -14.56 15.01 -3.48
N LEU A 18 -14.66 15.74 -2.37
CA LEU A 18 -14.04 17.06 -2.22
C LEU A 18 -12.52 17.01 -2.40
N ILE A 19 -11.85 16.06 -1.73
CA ILE A 19 -10.40 15.92 -1.82
C ILE A 19 -9.99 15.49 -3.23
N ALA A 20 -10.76 14.61 -3.87
CA ALA A 20 -10.52 14.20 -5.24
C ALA A 20 -10.65 15.37 -6.23
N GLU A 21 -11.65 16.24 -6.06
CA GLU A 21 -11.81 17.44 -6.88
C GLU A 21 -10.67 18.43 -6.69
N MET A 22 -10.28 18.71 -5.44
CA MET A 22 -9.16 19.59 -5.14
C MET A 22 -7.86 19.06 -5.74
N ALA A 23 -7.58 17.77 -5.60
CA ALA A 23 -6.37 17.16 -6.16
C ALA A 23 -6.36 17.21 -7.70
N LYS A 24 -7.53 17.03 -8.36
CA LYS A 24 -7.65 17.24 -9.82
C LYS A 24 -7.37 18.69 -10.22
N GLN A 25 -7.90 19.67 -9.48
CA GLN A 25 -7.68 21.10 -9.75
C GLN A 25 -6.20 21.50 -9.57
N LEU A 26 -5.50 20.85 -8.65
CA LEU A 26 -4.05 21.03 -8.44
C LEU A 26 -3.19 20.34 -9.51
N GLY A 27 -3.79 19.66 -10.49
CA GLY A 27 -3.09 18.97 -11.57
C GLY A 27 -2.56 17.58 -11.18
N SER A 28 -2.97 17.04 -10.03
CA SER A 28 -2.58 15.71 -9.57
C SER A 28 -3.47 14.63 -10.21
N ARG A 29 -2.90 13.47 -10.53
CA ARG A 29 -3.69 12.31 -10.94
C ARG A 29 -4.38 11.69 -9.72
N VAL A 30 -5.70 11.61 -9.77
CA VAL A 30 -6.52 11.00 -8.72
C VAL A 30 -7.09 9.70 -9.26
N LYS A 31 -6.76 8.58 -8.62
CA LYS A 31 -7.35 7.26 -8.86
C LYS A 31 -8.12 6.85 -7.61
N ALA A 32 -9.41 6.57 -7.74
CA ALA A 32 -10.14 5.86 -6.69
C ALA A 32 -9.68 4.40 -6.73
N ILE A 33 -9.21 3.89 -5.60
CA ILE A 33 -8.79 2.50 -5.44
C ILE A 33 -9.85 1.75 -4.63
N SER A 34 -10.15 0.52 -5.00
CA SER A 34 -11.02 -0.35 -4.22
C SER A 34 -10.32 -0.77 -2.91
N ILE A 35 -11.08 -1.35 -1.98
CA ILE A 35 -10.53 -1.93 -0.74
C ILE A 35 -9.53 -3.05 -1.07
N GLU A 36 -9.85 -3.87 -2.07
CA GLU A 36 -8.98 -4.96 -2.55
C GLU A 36 -7.67 -4.39 -3.13
N GLU A 37 -7.73 -3.33 -3.95
CA GLU A 37 -6.54 -2.67 -4.48
C GLU A 37 -5.70 -2.00 -3.36
N LYS A 38 -6.35 -1.53 -2.29
CA LYS A 38 -5.66 -0.98 -1.11
C LYS A 38 -4.96 -2.08 -0.32
N GLU A 39 -5.60 -3.22 -0.10
CA GLU A 39 -4.99 -4.39 0.55
C GLU A 39 -3.79 -4.89 -0.25
N ASP A 40 -3.91 -4.96 -1.58
CA ASP A 40 -2.82 -5.35 -2.48
C ASP A 40 -1.63 -4.38 -2.41
N LEU A 41 -1.88 -3.07 -2.30
CA LEU A 41 -0.82 -2.06 -2.14
C LEU A 41 -0.06 -2.24 -0.82
N VAL A 42 -0.79 -2.34 0.30
CA VAL A 42 -0.20 -2.55 1.63
C VAL A 42 0.58 -3.87 1.66
N PHE A 43 0.02 -4.92 1.06
CA PHE A 43 0.67 -6.22 0.99
C PHE A 43 1.94 -6.18 0.12
N GLY A 44 1.91 -5.46 -0.99
CA GLY A 44 3.06 -5.22 -1.86
C GLY A 44 4.19 -4.44 -1.16
N GLU A 45 3.85 -3.46 -0.33
CA GLU A 45 4.81 -2.73 0.52
C GLU A 45 5.44 -3.67 1.56
N MET A 46 4.64 -4.43 2.30
CA MET A 46 5.14 -5.40 3.27
C MET A 46 6.03 -6.47 2.63
N MET A 47 5.69 -6.94 1.43
CA MET A 47 6.54 -7.86 0.66
C MET A 47 7.84 -7.21 0.20
N SER A 48 7.81 -5.92 -0.14
CA SER A 48 9.00 -5.18 -0.55
C SER A 48 9.94 -4.91 0.63
N GLU A 49 9.40 -4.66 1.82
CA GLU A 49 10.16 -4.58 3.07
C GLU A 49 10.74 -5.94 3.49
N ALA A 50 9.99 -7.03 3.25
CA ALA A 50 10.44 -8.40 3.53
C ALA A 50 11.37 -8.98 2.45
N LYS A 51 11.51 -8.33 1.29
CA LYS A 51 12.44 -8.74 0.23
C LYS A 51 13.87 -8.44 0.67
N THR A 52 14.50 -9.45 1.28
CA THR A 52 15.92 -9.43 1.64
C THR A 52 16.87 -9.47 0.44
N GLY A 53 16.36 -9.54 -0.79
CA GLY A 53 17.16 -9.63 -2.02
C GLY A 53 17.88 -10.97 -2.21
N GLU A 54 17.68 -11.93 -1.31
CA GLU A 54 18.35 -13.23 -1.35
C GLU A 54 17.42 -14.33 -1.86
N TYR A 55 17.97 -15.21 -2.70
CA TYR A 55 17.31 -16.47 -3.04
C TYR A 55 17.34 -17.39 -1.82
N ILE A 56 16.29 -17.33 -1.01
CA ILE A 56 16.13 -18.19 0.16
C ILE A 56 15.56 -19.54 -0.27
N GLY A 57 16.26 -20.62 0.12
CA GLY A 57 15.79 -21.99 -0.07
C GLY A 57 14.44 -22.23 0.60
N LYS A 58 13.61 -23.08 -0.03
CA LYS A 58 12.25 -23.42 0.42
C LYS A 58 12.22 -23.96 1.87
N ASP A 59 13.31 -24.60 2.27
CA ASP A 59 13.60 -25.12 3.60
C ASP A 59 13.78 -24.03 4.67
N VAL A 60 14.38 -22.89 4.30
CA VAL A 60 14.61 -21.74 5.20
C VAL A 60 13.28 -21.05 5.52
N LEU A 61 12.41 -20.90 4.52
CA LEU A 61 11.06 -20.33 4.67
C LEU A 61 10.17 -21.17 5.60
N LEU A 62 10.16 -22.49 5.41
CA LEU A 62 9.33 -23.40 6.21
C LEU A 62 9.76 -23.46 7.69
N LYS A 63 11.05 -23.25 7.98
CA LYS A 63 11.55 -23.15 9.36
C LYS A 63 11.08 -21.88 10.07
N LYS A 64 11.12 -20.73 9.39
CA LYS A 64 10.68 -19.44 9.97
C LYS A 64 9.17 -19.43 10.26
N LEU A 65 8.36 -20.01 9.38
CA LEU A 65 6.90 -20.11 9.58
C LEU A 65 6.51 -20.99 10.78
N ARG A 66 7.26 -22.06 11.06
CA ARG A 66 7.00 -22.93 12.24
C ARG A 66 7.39 -22.29 13.57
N SER A 67 8.30 -21.33 13.56
CA SER A 67 8.80 -20.66 14.78
C SER A 67 8.03 -19.38 15.12
N ALA A 68 7.13 -18.95 14.22
CA ALA A 68 6.18 -17.87 14.45
C ALA A 68 4.82 -18.35 15.02
N LYS A 69 4.74 -19.60 15.48
CA LYS A 69 3.55 -20.19 16.13
C LYS A 69 3.76 -20.28 17.64
#